data_AF-A0A8S9FUG7-F1
#
_entry.id   AF-A0A8S9FUG7-F1
#
_cell.length_a   1.000
_cell.length_b   1.000
_cell.length_c   1.000
_cell.angle_alpha   90.00
_cell.angle_beta   90.00
_cell.angle_gamma   90.00
#
_symmetry.space_group_name_H-M   'P 1'
#
loop_
_entity.id
_entity.type
_entity.pdbx_description
1 polymer ?
#
loop_
_entity_poly.entity_id
_entity_poly.type
_entity_poly.pdbx_seq_one_letter_code
_entity_poly.pdbx_strand_id
1 'polypeptide(L)'
;MNGRMGGRGFGMERKTPPPGYICHRCNVPGHLIQHCPTNGDPTYDVKRVKPPTGIPKSMLVATPDGSYSLPSGAVAVLKPNEDAFEKEMEGLPSTTRSVGELPPELKCPLCKEVMKDAALTSKCCFQSFCDKCKYNSQYLAFC
;
A
#
# COMPACT_ATOMS: atom_id res chain seq x y z
N MET A 1 -10.95 26.10 36.96
CA MET A 1 -11.25 25.00 36.02
C MET A 1 -9.97 24.58 35.34
N ASN A 2 -9.61 23.31 35.52
CA ASN A 2 -8.49 22.60 34.90
C ASN A 2 -8.72 22.35 33.40
N GLY A 3 -7.65 22.37 32.61
CA GLY A 3 -7.54 21.70 31.30
C GLY A 3 -6.76 22.54 30.28
N ARG A 4 -5.83 22.02 29.47
CA ARG A 4 -5.33 20.65 29.25
C ARG A 4 -3.92 20.76 28.64
N MET A 5 -3.07 19.85 29.09
CA MET A 5 -1.74 19.51 28.59
C MET A 5 -1.77 19.06 27.11
N GLY A 6 -0.67 19.26 26.37
CA GLY A 6 -0.25 18.26 25.37
C GLY A 6 0.35 18.80 24.08
N GLY A 7 1.67 19.03 24.07
CA GLY A 7 2.42 19.30 22.84
C GLY A 7 3.90 19.58 23.08
N ARG A 8 4.61 18.70 23.78
CA ARG A 8 6.08 18.73 23.91
C ARG A 8 6.72 18.46 22.55
N GLY A 9 7.59 19.36 22.10
CA GLY A 9 8.38 19.19 20.88
C GLY A 9 9.52 20.20 20.76
N PHE A 10 10.41 20.19 21.77
CA PHE A 10 11.80 20.62 21.78
C PHE A 10 12.32 21.62 20.72
N GLY A 11 12.69 22.79 21.22
CA GLY A 11 13.75 23.68 20.77
C GLY A 11 14.42 23.38 19.43
N MET A 12 14.23 24.30 18.49
CA MET A 12 15.19 24.62 17.43
C MET A 12 16.49 25.13 18.06
N GLU A 13 17.20 24.22 18.71
CA GLU A 13 18.51 24.46 19.26
C GLU A 13 19.52 24.03 18.20
N ARG A 14 20.42 24.96 17.89
CA ARG A 14 21.44 24.91 16.84
C ARG A 14 22.26 23.62 16.97
N LYS A 15 21.81 22.56 16.31
CA LYS A 15 22.49 21.28 16.31
C LYS A 15 23.33 21.21 15.06
N THR A 16 24.55 21.73 15.19
CA THR A 16 25.67 21.31 14.35
C THR A 16 25.57 19.78 14.21
N PRO A 17 25.63 19.25 12.98
CA PRO A 17 25.44 17.82 12.78
C PRO A 17 26.38 16.99 13.65
N PRO A 18 26.01 15.75 14.02
CA PRO A 18 26.92 14.84 14.70
C PRO A 18 28.28 14.75 13.97
N PRO A 19 29.40 14.55 14.67
CA PRO A 19 30.70 14.42 14.04
C PRO A 19 30.66 13.30 12.99
N GLY A 20 30.99 13.63 11.75
CA GLY A 20 30.94 12.72 10.60
C GLY A 20 29.65 12.78 9.76
N TYR A 21 28.63 13.56 10.14
CA TYR A 21 27.49 13.79 9.27
C TYR A 21 27.88 14.69 8.09
N ILE A 22 27.56 14.21 6.90
CA ILE A 22 27.72 14.93 5.63
C ILE A 22 26.32 15.27 5.13
N CYS A 23 26.09 16.47 4.61
CA CYS A 23 24.78 16.82 4.07
C CYS A 23 24.43 15.94 2.85
N HIS A 24 23.26 15.29 2.88
CA HIS A 24 22.83 14.39 1.81
C HIS A 24 22.36 15.11 0.52
N ARG A 25 22.25 16.46 0.53
CA ARG A 25 21.93 17.28 -0.66
C ARG A 25 23.21 17.72 -1.40
N CYS A 26 24.17 18.31 -0.69
CA CYS A 26 25.37 18.90 -1.31
C CYS A 26 26.67 18.12 -1.02
N ASN A 27 26.64 17.05 -0.23
CA ASN A 27 27.80 16.26 0.20
C ASN A 27 28.89 17.05 0.96
N VAL A 28 28.52 18.16 1.61
CA VAL A 28 29.44 18.98 2.43
C VAL A 28 29.12 18.79 3.92
N PRO A 29 30.12 18.60 4.80
CA PRO A 29 29.89 18.53 6.25
C PRO A 29 29.54 19.90 6.85
N GLY A 30 28.99 19.90 8.07
CA GLY A 30 28.82 21.13 8.87
C GLY A 30 27.40 21.73 8.89
N HIS A 31 26.47 21.21 8.10
CA HIS A 31 25.05 21.59 8.17
C HIS A 31 24.14 20.40 7.93
N LEU A 32 22.92 20.44 8.47
CA LEU A 32 21.86 19.46 8.20
C LEU A 32 21.20 19.76 6.86
N ILE A 33 20.62 18.74 6.21
CA ILE A 33 19.91 18.91 4.92
C ILE A 33 18.82 20.01 4.97
N GLN A 34 18.17 20.21 6.12
CA GLN A 34 17.16 21.25 6.33
C GLN A 34 17.73 22.68 6.23
N HIS A 35 19.01 22.87 6.51
CA HIS A 35 19.73 24.14 6.48
C HIS A 35 20.81 24.16 5.40
N CYS A 36 20.63 23.37 4.33
CA CYS A 36 21.58 23.35 3.24
C CYS A 36 21.57 24.68 2.49
N PRO A 37 22.74 25.32 2.26
CA PRO A 37 22.81 26.59 1.54
C PRO A 37 22.38 26.45 0.08
N THR A 38 22.33 25.23 -0.46
CA THR A 38 21.86 24.94 -1.82
C THR A 38 20.37 24.55 -1.87
N ASN A 39 19.61 24.82 -0.81
CA ASN A 39 18.17 24.61 -0.80
C ASN A 39 17.48 25.56 -1.80
N GLY A 40 16.84 24.99 -2.82
CA GLY A 40 16.20 25.73 -3.91
C GLY A 40 16.99 25.73 -5.21
N ASP A 41 18.22 25.19 -5.23
CA ASP A 41 18.99 25.00 -6.45
C ASP A 41 18.76 23.59 -7.02
N PRO A 42 18.17 23.45 -8.24
CA PRO A 42 17.93 22.16 -8.88
C PRO A 42 19.20 21.40 -9.26
N THR A 43 20.35 22.06 -9.38
CA THR A 43 21.62 21.38 -9.72
C THR A 43 22.11 20.44 -8.61
N TYR A 44 21.70 20.70 -7.36
CA TYR A 44 22.03 19.88 -6.20
C TYR A 44 20.92 18.87 -5.84
N ASP A 45 19.81 18.83 -6.57
CA ASP A 45 18.77 17.81 -6.44
C ASP A 45 19.19 16.52 -7.18
N VAL A 46 20.30 15.92 -6.72
CA VAL A 46 20.80 14.66 -7.25
C VAL A 46 19.82 13.55 -6.87
N LYS A 47 18.97 13.15 -7.82
CA LYS A 47 18.12 11.96 -7.69
C LYS A 47 19.03 10.74 -7.57
N ARG A 48 19.20 10.24 -6.35
CA ARG A 48 20.00 9.06 -6.06
C ARG A 48 19.28 7.83 -6.61
N VAL A 49 19.58 7.48 -7.86
CA VAL A 49 19.06 6.28 -8.53
C VAL A 49 19.67 5.06 -7.86
N LYS A 50 18.81 4.21 -7.29
CA LYS A 50 19.25 3.00 -6.60
C LYS A 50 19.62 1.93 -7.64
N PRO A 51 20.68 1.15 -7.44
CA PRO A 51 20.97 0.03 -8.32
C PRO A 51 19.80 -0.97 -8.26
N PRO A 52 19.40 -1.57 -9.39
CA PRO A 52 18.33 -2.55 -9.43
C PRO A 52 18.83 -3.88 -8.84
N THR A 53 18.75 -4.03 -7.52
CA THR A 53 19.05 -5.29 -6.83
C THR A 53 17.84 -6.22 -6.92
N GLY A 54 18.00 -7.39 -7.55
CA GLY A 54 16.95 -8.42 -7.65
C GLY A 54 15.94 -8.25 -8.78
N ILE A 55 16.03 -7.17 -9.57
CA ILE A 55 15.18 -6.97 -10.76
C ILE A 55 15.94 -7.47 -11.99
N PRO A 56 15.41 -8.43 -12.77
CA PRO A 56 16.06 -8.91 -13.98
C PRO A 56 16.15 -7.81 -15.04
N LYS A 57 17.25 -7.79 -15.80
CA LYS A 57 17.52 -6.77 -16.83
C LYS A 57 16.44 -6.71 -17.92
N SER A 58 15.73 -7.81 -18.19
CA SER A 58 14.63 -7.88 -19.15
C SER A 58 13.42 -7.02 -18.75
N MET A 59 13.29 -6.68 -17.47
CA MET A 59 12.20 -5.83 -16.94
C MET A 59 12.62 -4.36 -16.80
N LEU A 60 13.83 -3.98 -17.24
CA LEU A 60 14.36 -2.62 -17.16
C LEU A 60 14.48 -2.01 -18.56
N VAL A 61 13.78 -0.91 -18.79
CA VAL A 61 13.84 -0.15 -20.06
C VAL A 61 14.67 1.11 -19.84
N ALA A 62 15.71 1.30 -20.64
CA ALA A 62 16.58 2.47 -20.56
C ALA A 62 15.83 3.73 -21.03
N THR A 63 15.71 4.71 -20.14
CA THR A 63 15.01 5.99 -20.36
C THR A 63 15.68 7.09 -19.54
N PRO A 64 15.75 8.34 -20.05
CA PRO A 64 16.43 9.44 -19.36
C PRO A 64 15.81 9.80 -18.00
N ASP A 65 14.53 9.49 -17.80
CA ASP A 65 13.78 9.76 -16.57
C ASP A 65 13.68 8.56 -15.61
N GLY A 66 14.59 7.59 -15.75
CA GLY A 66 14.56 6.37 -14.96
C GLY A 66 14.84 6.55 -13.47
N SER A 67 14.44 5.56 -12.67
CA SER A 67 14.71 5.47 -11.23
C SER A 67 15.85 4.51 -10.88
N TYR A 68 16.26 3.66 -11.84
CA TYR A 68 17.29 2.64 -11.68
C TYR A 68 18.53 2.95 -12.50
N SER A 69 19.72 2.76 -11.93
CA SER A 69 20.99 2.89 -12.64
C SER A 69 21.42 1.55 -13.24
N LEU A 70 21.70 1.52 -14.54
CA LEU A 70 22.28 0.34 -15.20
C LEU A 70 23.81 0.35 -15.04
N PRO A 71 24.45 -0.84 -15.10
CA PRO A 71 25.91 -0.94 -15.19
C PRO A 71 26.53 -0.21 -16.39
N SER A 72 25.74 0.10 -17.42
CA SER A 72 26.15 0.90 -18.59
C SER A 72 26.13 2.41 -18.34
N GLY A 73 25.73 2.87 -17.15
CA GLY A 73 25.57 4.29 -16.83
C GLY A 73 24.25 4.91 -17.31
N ALA A 74 23.44 4.16 -18.06
CA ALA A 74 22.10 4.57 -18.43
C ALA A 74 21.13 4.48 -17.24
N VAL A 75 20.08 5.29 -17.26
CA VAL A 75 18.99 5.23 -16.27
C VAL A 75 17.83 4.42 -16.87
N ALA A 76 17.08 3.68 -16.05
CA ALA A 76 15.95 2.87 -16.49
C ALA A 76 14.74 2.94 -15.57
N VAL A 77 13.59 2.67 -16.17
CA VAL A 77 12.32 2.43 -15.49
C VAL A 77 12.02 0.93 -15.54
N LEU A 78 11.41 0.41 -14.48
CA LEU A 78 10.90 -0.96 -14.46
C LEU A 78 9.60 -0.98 -15.27
N LYS A 79 9.61 -1.70 -16.39
CA LYS A 79 8.41 -1.95 -17.20
C LYS A 79 8.03 -3.42 -17.03
N PRO A 80 6.97 -3.74 -16.28
CA PRO A 80 6.40 -5.08 -16.27
C PRO A 80 6.00 -5.47 -17.70
N ASN A 81 6.12 -6.77 -18.00
CA ASN A 81 5.69 -7.27 -19.30
C ASN A 81 4.17 -7.46 -19.28
N GLU A 82 3.44 -6.38 -19.58
CA GLU A 82 1.97 -6.35 -19.58
C GLU A 82 1.39 -7.48 -20.47
N ASP A 83 1.97 -7.73 -21.65
CA ASP A 83 1.50 -8.76 -22.58
C ASP A 83 1.58 -10.19 -22.01
N ALA A 84 2.64 -10.48 -21.24
CA ALA A 84 2.78 -11.77 -20.56
C ALA A 84 1.83 -11.89 -19.36
N PHE A 85 1.62 -10.78 -18.64
CA PHE A 85 0.67 -10.72 -17.53
C PHE A 85 -0.78 -10.90 -18.00
N GLU A 86 -1.17 -10.24 -19.09
CA GLU A 86 -2.48 -10.39 -19.71
C GLU A 86 -2.71 -11.84 -20.14
N LYS A 87 -1.73 -12.47 -20.79
CA LYS A 87 -1.83 -13.86 -21.24
C LYS A 87 -1.90 -14.88 -20.10
N GLU A 88 -1.25 -14.63 -18.97
CA GLU A 88 -1.42 -15.48 -17.77
C GLU A 88 -2.76 -15.19 -17.06
N MET A 89 -3.25 -13.94 -17.11
CA MET A 89 -4.54 -13.55 -16.55
C MET A 89 -5.74 -14.11 -17.35
N GLU A 90 -5.58 -14.34 -18.66
CA GLU A 90 -6.58 -15.04 -19.50
C GLU A 90 -6.82 -16.49 -19.04
N GLY A 91 -5.85 -17.10 -18.35
CA GLY A 91 -5.94 -18.45 -17.78
C GLY A 91 -6.56 -18.51 -16.38
N LEU A 92 -6.66 -17.38 -15.68
CA LEU A 92 -7.44 -17.29 -14.44
C LEU A 92 -8.88 -16.93 -14.79
N PRO A 93 -9.89 -17.61 -14.21
CA PRO A 93 -11.25 -17.15 -14.36
C PRO A 93 -11.31 -15.74 -13.78
N SER A 94 -11.49 -14.75 -14.66
CA SER A 94 -11.71 -13.37 -14.26
C SER A 94 -12.76 -13.37 -13.14
N THR A 95 -12.51 -12.62 -12.08
CA THR A 95 -13.44 -12.38 -10.96
C THR A 95 -14.77 -11.71 -11.44
N THR A 96 -14.95 -11.56 -12.75
CA THR A 96 -16.22 -11.31 -13.44
C THR A 96 -16.91 -12.57 -13.95
N ARG A 97 -16.58 -13.77 -13.45
CA ARG A 97 -17.47 -14.94 -13.55
C ARG A 97 -18.84 -14.47 -13.10
N SER A 98 -19.78 -14.31 -14.04
CA SER A 98 -21.21 -14.38 -13.77
C SER A 98 -21.35 -15.56 -12.84
N VAL A 99 -21.74 -15.30 -11.60
CA VAL A 99 -21.54 -16.24 -10.52
C VAL A 99 -22.40 -17.46 -10.81
N GLY A 100 -21.80 -18.44 -11.49
CA GLY A 100 -22.40 -19.72 -11.78
C GLY A 100 -22.76 -20.31 -10.43
N GLU A 101 -24.07 -20.45 -10.22
CA GLU A 101 -24.73 -20.99 -9.05
C GLU A 101 -23.88 -21.00 -7.78
N LEU A 102 -23.94 -19.90 -7.02
CA LEU A 102 -23.29 -19.83 -5.71
C LEU A 102 -23.68 -21.02 -4.85
N PRO A 103 -22.71 -21.64 -4.15
CA PRO A 103 -22.97 -22.71 -3.22
C PRO A 103 -24.07 -22.29 -2.24
N PRO A 104 -25.06 -23.16 -1.96
CA PRO A 104 -26.18 -22.83 -1.08
C PRO A 104 -25.75 -22.40 0.33
N GLU A 105 -24.54 -22.79 0.76
CA GLU A 105 -23.90 -22.38 2.01
C GLU A 105 -23.65 -20.87 2.10
N LEU A 106 -23.52 -20.18 0.96
CA LEU A 106 -23.33 -18.72 0.90
C LEU A 106 -24.66 -17.97 0.81
N LYS A 107 -25.78 -18.68 0.66
CA LYS A 107 -27.11 -18.10 0.59
C LYS A 107 -27.72 -18.00 1.98
N CYS A 108 -28.37 -16.88 2.24
CA CYS A 108 -29.13 -16.69 3.47
C CYS A 108 -30.32 -17.67 3.48
N PRO A 109 -30.52 -18.48 4.53
CA PRO A 109 -31.67 -19.39 4.59
C PRO A 109 -33.03 -18.68 4.58
N LEU A 110 -33.07 -17.38 4.90
CA LEU A 110 -34.29 -16.57 4.94
C LEU A 110 -34.64 -15.93 3.59
N CYS A 111 -33.68 -15.26 2.92
CA CYS A 111 -33.94 -14.57 1.65
C CYS A 111 -33.46 -15.31 0.41
N LYS A 112 -32.75 -16.45 0.56
CA LYS A 112 -32.19 -17.28 -0.53
C LYS A 112 -31.22 -16.56 -1.50
N GLU A 113 -30.93 -15.28 -1.23
CA GLU A 113 -29.86 -14.51 -1.86
C GLU A 113 -28.54 -14.69 -1.12
N VAL A 114 -27.45 -14.25 -1.74
CA VAL A 114 -26.13 -14.17 -1.11
C VAL A 114 -26.22 -13.35 0.18
N MET A 115 -25.66 -13.89 1.26
CA MET A 115 -25.68 -13.19 2.55
C MET A 115 -24.99 -11.82 2.45
N LYS A 116 -25.72 -10.76 2.80
CA LYS A 116 -25.19 -9.40 2.96
C LYS A 116 -25.00 -9.14 4.45
N ASP A 117 -23.79 -8.77 4.84
CA ASP A 117 -23.40 -8.57 6.24
C ASP A 117 -23.73 -9.82 7.08
N ALA A 118 -23.09 -10.95 6.75
CA ALA A 118 -23.38 -12.24 7.38
C ALA A 118 -23.14 -12.18 8.90
N ALA A 119 -24.20 -12.37 9.67
CA ALA A 119 -24.17 -12.44 11.12
C ALA A 119 -24.44 -13.88 11.59
N LEU A 120 -23.68 -14.32 12.59
CA LEU A 120 -23.93 -15.59 13.27
C LEU A 120 -25.07 -15.44 14.28
N THR A 121 -25.92 -16.45 14.37
CA THR A 121 -26.91 -16.58 15.45
C THR A 121 -26.24 -16.75 16.80
N SER A 122 -27.02 -16.75 17.88
CA SER A 122 -26.47 -16.90 19.22
C SER A 122 -25.67 -18.20 19.39
N LYS A 123 -24.95 -18.29 20.51
CA LYS A 123 -23.90 -19.29 20.83
C LYS A 123 -24.34 -20.75 20.71
N CYS A 124 -25.62 -21.05 20.49
CA CYS A 124 -26.18 -22.40 20.39
C CYS A 124 -26.33 -22.93 18.96
N CYS A 125 -26.57 -22.08 17.95
CA CYS A 125 -27.00 -22.56 16.62
C CYS A 125 -26.00 -22.30 15.48
N PHE A 126 -24.97 -21.45 15.69
CA PHE A 126 -23.86 -21.20 14.76
C PHE A 126 -24.24 -21.05 13.27
N GLN A 127 -25.40 -20.47 12.99
CA GLN A 127 -25.91 -20.38 11.62
C GLN A 127 -25.78 -18.94 11.11
N SER A 128 -25.49 -18.78 9.82
CA SER A 128 -25.22 -17.47 9.22
C SER A 128 -26.44 -16.93 8.47
N PHE A 129 -26.76 -15.66 8.68
CA PHE A 129 -27.88 -14.96 8.05
C PHE A 129 -27.47 -13.54 7.65
N CYS A 130 -28.22 -12.88 6.76
CA CYS A 130 -28.03 -11.45 6.53
C CYS A 130 -28.36 -10.65 7.80
N ASP A 131 -27.59 -9.59 8.07
CA ASP A 131 -27.80 -8.70 9.22
C ASP A 131 -29.23 -8.17 9.32
N LYS A 132 -29.86 -7.86 8.18
CA LYS A 132 -31.25 -7.38 8.14
C LYS A 132 -32.29 -8.49 8.31
N CYS A 133 -32.00 -9.69 7.80
CA CYS A 133 -32.92 -10.83 7.90
C CYS A 133 -33.04 -11.33 9.33
N LYS A 134 -32.07 -11.02 10.21
CA LYS A 134 -32.09 -11.45 11.60
C LYS A 134 -33.24 -10.88 12.43
N TYR A 135 -33.73 -9.69 12.06
CA TYR A 135 -34.81 -9.00 12.79
C TYR A 135 -36.22 -9.43 12.39
N ASN A 136 -36.35 -10.23 11.33
CA ASN A 136 -37.64 -10.53 10.70
C ASN A 136 -38.06 -12.00 10.85
N SER A 137 -37.32 -12.78 11.65
CA SER A 137 -37.56 -14.21 11.83
C SER A 137 -37.77 -14.55 13.30
N GLN A 138 -38.96 -15.04 13.63
CA GLN A 138 -39.31 -15.56 14.96
C GLN A 138 -38.49 -16.81 15.34
N TYR A 139 -37.82 -17.44 14.37
CA TYR A 139 -36.91 -18.57 14.57
C TYR A 139 -35.58 -18.17 15.25
N LEU A 140 -35.17 -16.90 15.17
CA LEU A 140 -33.95 -16.38 15.81
C LEU A 140 -34.17 -15.92 17.25
N ALA A 141 -35.37 -16.13 17.79
CA ALA A 141 -35.65 -15.95 19.21
C ALA A 141 -35.46 -17.25 20.01
N PHE A 142 -35.42 -18.41 19.33
CA PHE A 142 -35.24 -19.74 19.93
C PHE A 142 -33.87 -20.35 19.60
N CYS A 143 -33.13 -19.70 18.71
CA CYS A 143 -31.68 -19.69 18.59
C CYS A 143 -31.18 -18.29 18.99
#